data_AF-A9VEG3-F1
#
_entry.id   AF-A9VEG3-F1
#
_cell.length_a   1.000
_cell.length_b   1.000
_cell.length_c   1.000
_cell.angle_alpha   90.00
_cell.angle_beta   90.00
_cell.angle_gamma   90.00
#
_symmetry.space_group_name_H-M   'P 1'
#
loop_
_entity.id
_entity.type
_entity.pdbx_description
1 polymer ?
#
loop_
_entity_poly.entity_id
_entity_poly.type
_entity_poly.pdbx_seq_one_letter_code
_entity_poly.pdbx_strand_id
1 'polypeptide(L)'
;MLQQVEDTSDVKAILNCNDCNLFKAKRLALAGFDRDRTPRMPGELVASDMFGPLRSPNIKGARYIIAYRDVATGFLWLDPVCRKDDLAESFARLIRDSPIPIRIDEADMQKRTIIQR
;
A
#
# COMPACT_ATOMS: atom_id res chain seq x y z
N MET A 1 -5.29 6.08 -54.51
CA MET A 1 -4.66 7.37 -54.13
C MET A 1 -4.94 7.56 -52.64
N LEU A 2 -4.06 7.07 -51.78
CA LEU A 2 -4.12 7.32 -50.33
C LEU A 2 -2.91 8.18 -50.01
N GLN A 3 -3.16 9.48 -49.91
CA GLN A 3 -2.15 10.47 -49.59
C GLN A 3 -1.86 10.34 -48.09
N GLN A 4 -0.68 9.82 -47.76
CA GLN A 4 -0.15 9.87 -46.40
C GLN A 4 0.09 11.34 -46.07
N VAL A 5 -0.70 11.90 -45.15
CA VAL A 5 -0.47 13.23 -44.60
C VAL A 5 0.53 13.06 -43.47
N GLU A 6 1.80 13.31 -43.78
CA GLU A 6 2.89 13.43 -42.81
C GLU A 6 2.77 14.76 -42.06
N ASP A 7 1.92 14.85 -41.04
CA ASP A 7 1.99 15.94 -40.04
C ASP A 7 2.93 15.56 -38.89
N THR A 8 4.21 15.38 -39.23
CA THR A 8 5.28 15.16 -38.24
C THR A 8 5.75 16.45 -37.57
N SER A 9 5.35 17.61 -38.12
CA SER A 9 5.60 18.96 -37.58
C SER A 9 4.87 19.20 -36.28
N ASP A 10 3.58 18.86 -36.22
CA ASP A 10 2.73 19.13 -35.05
C ASP A 10 3.09 18.26 -33.86
N VAL A 11 3.47 17.00 -34.10
CA VAL A 11 3.99 16.10 -33.06
C VAL A 11 5.30 16.64 -32.50
N LYS A 12 6.20 17.16 -33.35
CA LYS A 12 7.45 17.81 -32.90
C LYS A 12 7.20 19.10 -32.13
N ALA A 13 6.21 19.89 -32.53
CA ALA A 13 5.83 21.13 -31.85
C ALA A 13 5.28 20.85 -30.44
N ILE A 14 4.46 19.81 -30.28
CA ILE A 14 3.93 19.39 -28.97
C ILE A 14 5.03 18.83 -28.06
N LEU A 15 6.00 18.08 -28.61
CA LEU A 15 7.14 17.56 -27.85
C LEU A 15 8.08 18.68 -27.36
N ASN A 16 8.20 19.75 -28.12
CA ASN A 16 9.09 20.88 -27.84
C ASN A 16 8.39 22.08 -27.18
N CYS A 17 7.10 21.97 -26.87
CA CYS A 17 6.37 23.04 -26.20
C CYS A 17 6.84 23.17 -24.74
N ASN A 18 7.37 24.34 -24.38
CA ASN A 18 7.87 24.63 -23.03
C ASN A 18 6.78 24.47 -21.97
N ASP A 19 5.58 24.99 -22.22
CA ASP A 19 4.45 24.89 -21.28
C ASP A 19 4.03 23.43 -21.11
N CYS A 20 3.93 22.67 -22.20
CA CYS A 20 3.60 21.24 -22.12
C CYS A 20 4.68 20.42 -21.39
N ASN A 21 5.96 20.82 -21.46
CA ASN A 21 7.03 20.18 -20.70
C ASN A 21 7.03 20.58 -19.22
N LEU A 22 6.59 21.80 -18.89
CA LEU A 22 6.44 22.29 -17.51
C LEU A 22 5.26 21.62 -16.77
N PHE A 23 4.13 21.41 -17.47
CA PHE A 23 2.92 20.81 -16.87
C PHE A 23 2.88 19.29 -16.92
N LYS A 24 3.78 18.64 -17.67
CA LYS A 24 4.02 17.20 -17.53
C LYS A 24 4.82 16.96 -16.26
N ALA A 25 4.12 16.93 -15.13
CA ALA A 25 4.66 16.37 -13.90
C ALA A 25 5.11 14.93 -14.18
N LYS A 26 6.40 14.75 -14.50
CA LYS A 26 7.00 13.42 -14.58
C LYS A 26 6.98 12.91 -13.15
N ARG A 27 6.23 11.82 -12.90
CA ARG A 27 6.31 11.09 -11.64
C ARG A 27 7.79 10.90 -11.34
N LEU A 28 8.32 11.61 -10.35
CA LEU A 28 9.69 11.41 -9.91
C LEU A 28 9.73 9.97 -9.44
N ALA A 29 10.42 9.10 -10.17
CA ALA A 29 10.77 7.81 -9.61
C ALA A 29 11.59 8.12 -8.37
N LEU A 30 11.03 7.88 -7.18
CA LEU A 30 11.79 7.97 -5.94
C LEU A 30 12.90 6.93 -6.05
N ALA A 31 14.10 7.37 -6.45
CA ALA A 31 15.27 6.53 -6.52
C ALA A 31 15.57 6.08 -5.08
N GLY A 32 15.48 4.77 -4.82
CA GLY A 32 15.80 4.21 -3.51
C GLY A 32 14.72 3.36 -2.84
N PHE A 33 13.57 3.11 -3.46
CA PHE A 33 12.77 1.95 -3.03
C PHE A 33 13.45 0.68 -3.55
N ASP A 34 14.33 0.16 -2.70
CA ASP A 34 14.99 -1.12 -2.86
C ASP A 34 13.96 -2.17 -3.26
N ARG A 35 14.15 -2.80 -4.43
CA ARG A 35 13.22 -3.80 -4.99
C ARG A 35 13.20 -5.09 -4.17
N ASP A 36 14.05 -5.18 -3.16
CA ASP A 36 14.26 -6.34 -2.28
C ASP A 36 13.13 -6.60 -1.26
N ARG A 37 12.12 -5.74 -1.16
CA ARG A 37 10.92 -6.01 -0.34
C ARG A 37 9.72 -6.51 -1.13
N THR A 38 9.94 -7.08 -2.30
CA THR A 38 8.85 -7.73 -3.06
C THR A 38 8.64 -9.13 -2.48
N PRO A 39 7.55 -9.40 -1.74
CA PRO A 39 7.29 -10.73 -1.21
C PRO A 39 7.07 -11.71 -2.36
N ARG A 40 7.63 -12.91 -2.22
CA ARG A 40 7.54 -13.99 -3.22
C ARG A 40 6.44 -14.97 -2.89
N MET A 41 5.99 -15.02 -1.64
CA MET A 41 4.97 -15.96 -1.18
C MET A 41 3.87 -15.27 -0.34
N PRO A 42 2.64 -15.81 -0.34
CA PRO A 42 1.61 -15.38 0.60
C PRO A 42 2.09 -15.48 2.05
N GLY A 43 1.77 -14.48 2.86
CA GLY A 43 2.08 -14.45 4.29
C GLY A 43 3.51 -14.05 4.64
N GLU A 44 4.35 -13.72 3.65
CA GLU A 44 5.74 -13.25 3.85
C GLU A 44 5.82 -11.78 4.27
N LEU A 45 4.89 -10.94 3.77
CA LEU A 45 4.83 -9.53 4.13
C LEU A 45 3.37 -9.08 4.25
N VAL A 46 3.00 -8.65 5.45
CA VAL A 46 1.71 -8.04 5.73
C VAL A 46 1.93 -6.56 6.00
N ALA A 47 1.30 -5.70 5.20
CA ALA A 47 1.21 -4.28 5.47
C ALA A 47 -0.01 -4.02 6.36
N SER A 48 0.18 -3.30 7.46
CA SER A 48 -0.91 -2.91 8.35
C SER A 48 -1.07 -1.41 8.43
N ASP A 49 -2.31 -0.94 8.48
CA ASP A 49 -2.64 0.45 8.79
C ASP A 49 -3.91 0.54 9.65
N MET A 50 -4.09 1.65 10.36
CA MET A 50 -5.25 1.89 11.21
C MET A 50 -5.98 3.16 10.77
N PHE A 51 -7.27 3.01 10.49
CA PHE A 51 -8.16 4.11 10.19
C PHE A 51 -9.05 4.45 11.40
N GLY A 52 -9.06 5.73 11.79
CA GLY A 52 -9.94 6.25 12.84
C GLY A 52 -9.29 7.35 13.69
N PRO A 53 -9.99 7.90 14.70
CA PRO A 53 -11.33 7.49 15.12
C PRO A 53 -12.44 7.96 14.17
N LEU A 54 -13.39 7.08 13.89
CA LEU A 54 -14.63 7.40 13.20
C LEU A 54 -15.52 8.28 14.09
N ARG A 55 -16.17 9.29 13.50
CA ARG A 55 -17.09 10.19 14.22
C ARG A 55 -18.29 9.43 14.79
N SER A 56 -18.87 8.56 13.97
CA SER A 56 -19.95 7.66 14.36
C SER A 56 -19.38 6.27 14.58
N PRO A 57 -19.67 5.61 15.72
CA PRO A 57 -19.30 4.22 15.93
C PRO A 57 -19.91 3.34 14.83
N ASN A 58 -19.16 2.32 14.42
CA ASN A 58 -19.62 1.30 13.48
C ASN A 58 -20.24 0.11 14.24
N ILE A 59 -20.21 -1.08 13.63
CA ILE A 59 -20.70 -2.34 14.20
C ILE A 59 -20.13 -2.55 15.62
N LYS A 60 -21.01 -2.83 16.58
CA LYS A 60 -20.67 -3.10 18.01
C LYS A 60 -19.94 -1.94 18.72
N GLY A 61 -20.03 -0.71 18.20
CA GLY A 61 -19.45 0.46 18.85
C GLY A 61 -17.97 0.69 18.52
N ALA A 62 -17.40 -0.05 17.56
CA ALA A 62 -16.02 0.16 17.15
C ALA A 62 -15.84 1.53 16.49
N ARG A 63 -14.68 2.15 16.72
CA ARG A 63 -14.33 3.50 16.24
C ARG A 63 -13.09 3.49 15.36
N TYR A 64 -12.39 2.38 15.32
CA TYR A 64 -11.21 2.19 14.49
C TYR A 64 -11.41 0.95 13.62
N ILE A 65 -10.73 0.93 12.49
CA ILE A 65 -10.63 -0.25 11.63
C ILE A 65 -9.15 -0.47 11.39
N ILE A 66 -8.67 -1.66 11.71
CA ILE A 66 -7.31 -2.09 11.39
C ILE A 66 -7.37 -2.87 10.08
N ALA A 67 -6.58 -2.45 9.11
CA ALA A 67 -6.45 -3.09 7.82
C ALA A 67 -5.14 -3.86 7.78
N TYR A 68 -5.21 -5.16 7.48
CA TYR A 68 -4.05 -5.99 7.20
C TYR A 68 -4.13 -6.47 5.76
N ARG A 69 -3.13 -6.10 4.96
CA ARG A 69 -3.03 -6.49 3.56
C ARG A 69 -1.82 -7.40 3.38
N ASP A 70 -2.07 -8.65 2.98
CA ASP A 70 -0.99 -9.49 2.46
C ASP A 70 -0.48 -8.87 1.16
N VAL A 71 0.81 -8.51 1.12
CA VAL A 71 1.35 -7.73 0.00
C VAL A 71 1.45 -8.57 -1.28
N ALA A 72 1.71 -9.88 -1.16
CA ALA A 72 1.86 -10.80 -2.28
C ALA A 72 0.54 -11.11 -3.00
N THR A 73 -0.51 -11.43 -2.26
CA THR A 73 -1.83 -11.80 -2.82
C THR A 73 -2.78 -10.61 -2.93
N GLY A 74 -2.55 -9.56 -2.14
CA GLY A 74 -3.47 -8.44 -2.00
C GLY A 74 -4.69 -8.73 -1.14
N PHE A 75 -4.77 -9.91 -0.49
CA PHE A 75 -5.86 -10.23 0.41
C PHE A 75 -5.92 -9.22 1.56
N LEU A 76 -7.13 -8.72 1.84
CA LEU A 76 -7.38 -7.67 2.81
C LEU A 76 -8.26 -8.21 3.94
N TRP A 77 -7.73 -8.14 5.16
CA TRP A 77 -8.47 -8.37 6.38
C TRP A 77 -8.78 -7.02 7.04
N LEU A 78 -10.05 -6.79 7.38
CA LEU A 78 -10.48 -5.60 8.10
C LEU A 78 -11.03 -6.02 9.47
N ASP A 79 -10.45 -5.47 10.53
CA ASP A 79 -10.87 -5.74 11.90
C ASP A 79 -11.34 -4.45 12.60
N PRO A 80 -12.64 -4.28 12.83
CA PRO A 80 -13.17 -3.16 13.61
C PRO A 80 -12.80 -3.30 15.10
N VAL A 81 -12.23 -2.25 15.69
CA VAL A 81 -11.88 -2.21 17.12
C VAL A 81 -12.38 -0.95 17.82
N CYS A 82 -12.61 -1.05 19.13
CA CYS A 82 -13.17 0.03 19.94
C CYS A 82 -12.08 1.03 20.35
N ARG A 83 -10.87 0.55 20.65
CA ARG A 83 -9.74 1.34 21.14
C ARG A 83 -8.49 1.04 20.31
N LYS A 84 -7.54 1.98 20.30
CA LYS A 84 -6.22 1.77 19.65
C LYS A 84 -5.42 0.65 20.32
N ASP A 85 -5.58 0.50 21.63
CA ASP A 85 -4.88 -0.50 22.45
C ASP A 85 -5.27 -1.95 22.08
N ASP A 86 -6.41 -2.12 21.39
CA ASP A 86 -6.92 -3.43 20.95
C ASP A 86 -6.11 -4.00 19.76
N LEU A 87 -5.07 -3.29 19.27
CA LEU A 87 -4.21 -3.71 18.17
C LEU A 87 -3.59 -5.09 18.40
N ALA A 88 -3.09 -5.36 19.61
CA ALA A 88 -2.44 -6.63 19.92
C ALA A 88 -3.44 -7.81 19.82
N GLU A 89 -4.66 -7.61 20.30
CA GLU A 89 -5.71 -8.62 20.22
C GLU A 89 -6.18 -8.81 18.78
N SER A 90 -6.31 -7.71 18.02
CA SER A 90 -6.62 -7.74 16.59
C SER A 90 -5.57 -8.53 15.80
N PHE A 91 -4.29 -8.31 16.08
CA PHE A 91 -3.22 -9.06 15.44
C PHE A 91 -3.27 -10.55 15.81
N ALA A 92 -3.59 -10.89 17.06
CA ALA A 92 -3.79 -12.29 17.44
C ALA A 92 -4.96 -12.95 16.69
N ARG A 93 -6.06 -12.22 16.46
CA ARG A 93 -7.18 -12.70 15.61
C ARG A 93 -6.74 -12.93 14.17
N LEU A 94 -5.94 -12.03 13.60
CA LEU A 94 -5.37 -12.20 12.27
C LEU A 94 -4.55 -13.49 12.18
N ILE A 95 -3.62 -13.73 13.11
CA ILE A 95 -2.77 -14.95 13.08
C ILE A 95 -3.61 -16.23 13.20
N ARG A 96 -4.67 -16.20 14.01
CA ARG A 96 -5.54 -17.35 14.24
C ARG A 96 -6.49 -17.63 13.07
N ASP A 97 -7.10 -16.59 12.53
CA ASP A 97 -8.27 -16.72 11.65
C ASP A 97 -7.96 -16.40 10.18
N SER A 98 -6.78 -15.85 9.86
CA SER A 98 -6.40 -15.52 8.48
C SER A 98 -6.42 -16.76 7.58
N PRO A 99 -7.09 -16.69 6.41
CA PRO A 99 -7.03 -17.77 5.42
C PRO A 99 -5.65 -17.89 4.78
N ILE A 100 -4.81 -16.85 4.90
CA ILE A 100 -3.41 -16.88 4.50
C ILE A 100 -2.56 -17.15 5.74
N PRO A 101 -1.77 -18.24 5.77
CA PRO A 101 -0.87 -18.52 6.87
C PRO A 101 0.24 -17.47 6.89
N ILE A 102 0.21 -16.60 7.90
CA ILE A 102 1.24 -15.57 8.09
C ILE A 102 2.46 -16.24 8.70
N ARG A 103 3.59 -16.14 7.99
CA ARG A 103 4.86 -16.71 8.43
C ARG A 103 5.55 -15.67 9.30
N ILE A 104 5.74 -16.00 10.57
CA ILE A 104 6.54 -15.19 11.49
C ILE A 104 7.79 -15.99 11.78
N ASP A 105 8.90 -15.63 11.15
CA ASP A 105 10.19 -16.25 11.47
C ASP A 105 10.73 -15.65 12.79
N GLU A 106 11.39 -16.47 13.61
CA GLU A 106 11.97 -16.00 14.88
C GLU A 106 12.95 -14.83 14.68
N ALA A 107 13.62 -14.80 13.52
CA ALA A 107 14.51 -13.72 13.12
C ALA A 107 13.78 -12.38 12.93
N ASP A 108 12.49 -12.38 12.55
CA ASP A 108 11.69 -11.17 12.39
C ASP A 108 11.19 -10.63 13.74
N MET A 109 10.95 -11.50 14.72
CA MET A 109 10.65 -11.08 16.09
C MET A 109 11.80 -10.31 16.74
N GLN A 110 13.05 -10.57 16.33
CA GLN A 110 14.26 -9.91 16.84
C GLN A 110 14.52 -8.55 16.18
N LYS A 111 13.99 -8.29 14.97
CA LYS A 111 14.09 -7.00 14.27
C LYS A 111 13.11 -5.95 14.82
N ARG A 112 13.04 -5.81 16.15
CA ARG A 112 12.29 -4.71 16.79
C ARG A 112 13.10 -3.42 16.73
N THR A 113 13.12 -2.76 15.58
CA THR A 113 13.64 -1.38 15.55
C THR A 113 12.98 -0.52 14.48
N ILE A 114 12.60 0.70 14.92
CA ILE A 114 12.30 1.92 14.16
C ILE A 114 10.83 1.95 13.68
N ILE A 115 9.92 2.78 14.23
CA ILE A 115 9.98 4.24 14.42
C ILE A 115 9.18 4.62 15.70
N GLN A 116 9.85 5.17 16.71
CA GLN A 116 9.27 6.20 17.58
C GLN A 116 10.03 7.48 17.27
N ARG A 117 9.34 8.47 16.71
CA ARG A 117 9.78 9.86 16.66
C ARG A 117 8.92 10.66 17.63
#